data_AF-A0AAN7SHN6-F1
#
_entry.id   AF-A0AAN7SHN6-F1
#
_cell.length_a   1.000
_cell.length_b   1.000
_cell.length_c   1.000
_cell.angle_alpha   90.00
_cell.angle_beta   90.00
_cell.angle_gamma   90.00
#
_symmetry.space_group_name_H-M   'P 1'
#
loop_
_entity.id
_entity.type
_entity.pdbx_description
1 polymer ?
#
loop_
_entity_poly.entity_id
_entity_poly.type
_entity_poly.pdbx_seq_one_letter_code
_entity_poly.pdbx_strand_id
1 'polypeptide(L)'
;MFISSVSTVTSIFAPFLPVVDYFEDTWIGRPDRRNRRRTATFPHIIWNCFNSAMTGLPKTNNVVEGWHRSFECHISASHPSI
;
A
#
# COMPACT_ATOMS: atom_id res chain seq x y z
N MET A 1 29.67 -24.18 12.99
CA MET A 1 28.55 -24.63 12.12
C MET A 1 27.37 -23.64 12.09
N PHE A 2 27.60 -22.32 12.28
CA PHE A 2 26.52 -21.31 12.22
C PHE A 2 26.69 -20.29 11.08
N ILE A 3 27.91 -20.16 10.53
CA ILE A 3 28.24 -19.17 9.48
C ILE A 3 27.76 -19.63 8.09
N SER A 4 27.69 -20.94 7.84
CA SER A 4 27.22 -21.50 6.58
C SER A 4 25.72 -21.27 6.33
N SER A 5 24.91 -21.17 7.38
CA SER A 5 23.46 -20.96 7.26
C SER A 5 23.14 -19.53 6.80
N VAL A 6 23.79 -18.51 7.38
CA VAL A 6 23.60 -17.10 7.00
C VAL A 6 24.05 -16.84 5.56
N SER A 7 25.21 -17.38 5.16
CA SER A 7 25.71 -17.25 3.78
C SER A 7 24.76 -17.89 2.76
N THR A 8 24.11 -19.00 3.11
CA THR A 8 23.15 -19.69 2.24
C THR A 8 21.89 -18.86 2.06
N VAL A 9 21.38 -18.27 3.15
CA VAL A 9 20.20 -17.38 3.10
C VAL A 9 20.50 -16.15 2.24
N THR A 10 21.66 -15.51 2.41
CA THR A 10 22.03 -14.35 1.59
C THR A 10 22.15 -14.71 0.10
N SER A 11 22.71 -15.89 -0.23
CA SER A 11 22.78 -16.38 -1.62
C SER A 11 21.41 -16.67 -2.24
N ILE A 12 20.45 -17.16 -1.46
CA ILE A 12 19.07 -17.38 -1.95
C ILE A 12 18.40 -16.04 -2.25
N PHE A 13 18.66 -15.00 -1.45
CA PHE A 13 18.05 -13.68 -1.62
C PHE A 13 18.74 -12.80 -2.66
N ALA A 14 20.01 -13.07 -2.98
CA ALA A 14 20.81 -12.32 -3.96
C ALA A 14 20.10 -11.99 -5.29
N PRO A 15 19.43 -12.94 -5.98
CA PRO A 15 18.75 -12.63 -7.25
C PRO A 15 17.54 -11.70 -7.09
N PHE A 16 16.97 -11.60 -5.89
CA PHE A 16 15.81 -10.74 -5.62
C PHE A 16 16.21 -9.34 -5.15
N LEU A 17 17.48 -9.11 -4.83
CA LEU A 17 17.98 -7.80 -4.41
C LEU A 17 17.58 -6.67 -5.36
N PRO A 18 17.63 -6.82 -6.71
CA PRO A 18 17.19 -5.75 -7.61
C PRO A 18 15.71 -5.39 -7.44
N VAL A 19 14.85 -6.37 -7.16
CA VAL A 19 13.42 -6.14 -6.92
C VAL A 19 13.20 -5.47 -5.58
N VAL A 20 13.90 -5.92 -4.53
CA VAL A 20 13.85 -5.29 -3.21
C VAL A 20 14.30 -3.84 -3.29
N ASP A 21 15.44 -3.60 -3.94
CA ASP A 21 16.02 -2.29 -4.21
C ASP A 21 15.03 -1.36 -4.92
N TYR A 22 14.38 -1.86 -5.98
CA TYR A 22 13.35 -1.12 -6.70
C TYR A 22 12.18 -0.74 -5.78
N PHE A 23 11.68 -1.68 -4.99
CA PHE A 23 10.57 -1.42 -4.06
C PHE A 23 10.95 -0.42 -2.98
N GLU A 24 12.16 -0.56 -2.42
CA GLU A 24 12.67 0.37 -1.42
C GLU A 24 12.82 1.77 -2.00
N ASP A 25 13.44 1.96 -3.16
CA ASP A 25 13.59 3.28 -3.76
C ASP A 25 12.25 3.91 -4.17
N THR A 26 11.32 3.09 -4.64
CA THR A 26 10.06 3.58 -5.20
C THR A 26 9.05 3.95 -4.12
N TRP A 27 8.93 3.16 -3.05
CA TRP A 27 7.79 3.29 -2.12
C TRP A 27 8.16 3.50 -0.65
N ILE A 28 9.33 3.02 -0.19
CA ILE A 28 9.65 2.94 1.25
C ILE A 28 10.77 3.91 1.68
N GLY A 29 11.80 4.03 0.86
CA GLY A 29 13.05 4.77 1.10
C GLY A 29 14.16 3.87 1.65
N ARG A 30 15.28 3.76 0.93
CA ARG A 30 16.45 2.97 1.37
C ARG A 30 17.09 3.54 2.64
N PRO A 31 17.51 2.69 3.59
CA PRO A 31 18.33 3.13 4.71
C PRO A 31 19.73 3.54 4.23
N ASP A 32 20.17 4.71 4.65
CA ASP A 32 21.56 5.17 4.50
C ASP A 32 22.46 4.52 5.56
N ARG A 33 23.79 4.63 5.41
CA ARG A 33 24.79 4.09 6.34
C ARG A 33 24.61 4.56 7.80
N ARG A 34 23.92 5.68 8.00
CA ARG A 34 23.56 6.24 9.33
C ARG A 34 22.16 5.82 9.80
N ASN A 35 21.57 4.82 9.18
CA ASN A 35 20.22 4.31 9.46
C ASN A 35 19.11 5.37 9.26
N ARG A 36 19.35 6.33 8.36
CA ARG A 36 18.38 7.35 7.95
C ARG A 36 17.76 6.92 6.63
N ARG A 37 16.43 6.90 6.51
CA ARG A 37 15.80 6.56 5.23
C ARG A 37 15.88 7.74 4.26
N ARG A 38 16.30 7.46 3.03
CA ARG A 38 16.19 8.40 1.90
C ARG A 38 14.71 8.59 1.54
N THR A 39 14.37 9.72 0.94
CA THR A 39 13.02 9.95 0.44
C THR A 39 12.74 9.02 -0.75
N ALA A 40 11.63 8.29 -0.70
CA ALA A 40 11.18 7.44 -1.80
C ALA A 40 10.58 8.29 -2.95
N THR A 41 10.55 7.74 -4.17
CA THR A 41 9.88 8.38 -5.32
C THR A 41 8.41 8.68 -5.02
N PHE A 42 7.72 7.75 -4.36
CA PHE A 42 6.34 7.87 -3.92
C PHE A 42 6.28 7.72 -2.39
N PRO A 43 6.47 8.82 -1.63
CA PRO A 43 6.53 8.78 -0.18
C PRO A 43 5.20 8.36 0.43
N HIS A 44 5.24 7.69 1.59
CA HIS A 44 4.04 7.15 2.27
C HIS A 44 2.89 8.13 2.41
N ILE A 45 3.16 9.44 2.55
CA ILE A 45 2.13 10.46 2.69
C ILE A 45 1.09 10.48 1.55
N ILE A 46 1.44 10.00 0.35
CA ILE A 46 0.52 10.04 -0.80
C ILE A 46 -0.35 8.78 -0.95
N TRP A 47 0.06 7.65 -0.36
CA TRP A 47 -0.62 6.35 -0.55
C TRP A 47 -1.07 5.71 0.76
N ASN A 48 -0.55 6.16 1.90
CA ASN A 48 -0.84 5.58 3.19
C ASN A 48 -2.11 6.20 3.79
N CYS A 49 -3.09 5.37 4.07
CA CYS A 49 -4.37 5.78 4.67
C CYS A 49 -4.41 5.59 6.20
N PHE A 50 -3.28 5.44 6.89
CA PHE A 50 -3.21 5.21 8.34
C PHE A 50 -3.89 6.33 9.12
N ASN A 51 -3.58 7.59 8.80
CA ASN A 51 -4.23 8.72 9.45
C ASN A 51 -5.73 8.73 9.19
N SER A 52 -6.15 8.55 7.93
CA SER A 52 -7.57 8.46 7.55
C SER A 52 -8.29 7.32 8.27
N ALA A 53 -7.61 6.19 8.49
CA ALA A 53 -8.12 5.07 9.26
C ALA A 53 -8.31 5.40 10.73
N MET A 54 -7.31 6.05 11.32
CA MET A 54 -7.31 6.43 12.72
C MET A 54 -8.37 7.50 13.02
N THR A 55 -8.61 8.42 12.09
CA THR A 55 -9.59 9.50 12.23
C THR A 55 -10.98 9.13 11.74
N GLY A 56 -11.20 7.88 11.32
CA GLY A 56 -12.51 7.42 10.81
C GLY A 56 -12.96 8.16 9.55
N LEU A 57 -12.04 8.75 8.79
CA LEU A 57 -12.39 9.38 7.52
C LEU A 57 -12.90 8.31 6.55
N PRO A 58 -13.96 8.61 5.76
CA PRO A 58 -14.51 7.66 4.81
C PRO A 58 -13.39 7.22 3.85
N LYS A 59 -13.03 5.93 3.92
CA LYS A 59 -11.84 5.40 3.24
C LYS A 59 -12.04 5.17 1.75
N THR A 60 -13.24 5.32 1.26
CA THR A 60 -13.63 5.02 -0.11
C THR A 60 -14.83 5.89 -0.41
N ASN A 61 -15.24 5.90 -1.67
CA ASN A 61 -16.58 6.25 -2.14
C ASN A 61 -17.75 5.74 -1.27
N ASN A 62 -17.59 5.09 -0.11
CA ASN A 62 -18.62 4.66 0.84
C ASN A 62 -19.80 5.62 1.02
N VAL A 63 -19.58 6.94 0.99
CA VAL A 63 -20.67 7.93 1.02
C VAL A 63 -21.43 7.94 -0.31
N VAL A 64 -20.71 7.88 -1.43
CA VAL A 64 -21.26 7.72 -2.79
C VAL A 64 -21.88 6.34 -3.01
N GLU A 65 -21.30 5.25 -2.51
CA GLU A 65 -21.87 3.89 -2.51
C GLU A 65 -23.09 3.83 -1.61
N GLY A 66 -23.06 4.48 -0.45
CA GLY A 66 -24.19 4.62 0.45
C GLY A 66 -25.32 5.41 -0.19
N TRP A 67 -25.00 6.52 -0.86
CA TRP A 67 -25.97 7.30 -1.64
C TRP A 67 -26.53 6.49 -2.81
N HIS A 68 -25.68 5.81 -3.61
CA HIS A 68 -26.11 4.93 -4.70
C HIS A 68 -27.00 3.80 -4.18
N ARG A 69 -26.62 3.14 -3.07
CA ARG A 69 -27.42 2.08 -2.42
C ARG A 69 -28.75 2.59 -1.93
N SER A 70 -28.77 3.72 -1.23
CA SER A 70 -30.02 4.35 -0.78
C SER A 70 -30.90 4.76 -1.95
N PHE A 71 -30.31 5.32 -3.02
CA PHE A 71 -31.02 5.66 -4.24
C PHE A 71 -31.62 4.41 -4.88
N GLU A 72 -30.84 3.37 -5.19
CA GLU A 72 -31.30 2.09 -5.74
C GLU A 72 -32.45 1.47 -4.91
N CYS A 73 -32.33 1.45 -3.58
CA CYS A 73 -33.41 0.98 -2.70
C CYS A 73 -34.67 1.84 -2.79
N HIS A 74 -34.54 3.16 -2.98
CA HIS A 74 -35.67 4.09 -3.01
C HIS A 74 -36.44 4.06 -4.34
N ILE A 75 -35.73 3.93 -5.46
CA ILE A 75 -36.37 3.80 -6.78
C ILE A 75 -36.95 2.40 -7.03
N SER A 76 -36.56 1.39 -6.24
CA SER A 76 -37.14 0.02 -6.23
C SER A 76 -37.41 -0.56 -7.63
N ALA A 77 -36.61 -0.16 -8.61
CA ALA A 77 -36.78 -0.49 -10.01
C ALA A 77 -35.61 -1.40 -10.40
N SER A 78 -35.92 -2.69 -10.53
CA SER A 78 -35.11 -3.59 -11.33
C SER A 78 -35.27 -3.14 -12.79
N HIS A 79 -34.33 -2.33 -13.29
CA HIS A 79 -34.27 -1.82 -14.67
C HIS A 79 -35.30 -0.74 -15.04
N PRO A 80 -35.22 0.48 -14.50
CA PRO A 80 -35.98 1.60 -15.06
C PRO A 80 -35.40 1.93 -16.45
N SER A 81 -36.15 1.59 -17.51
CA SER A 81 -35.84 2.04 -18.87
C SER A 81 -36.31 3.47 -19.06
N ILE A 82 -35.48 4.27 -19.75
CA ILE A 82 -35.77 5.67 -20.08
C ILE A 82 -36.87 5.77 -21.14
#